data_AF-A0A7J4QPF6-F1
#
_entry.id   AF-A0A7J4QPF6-F1
#
_cell.length_a   1.000
_cell.length_b   1.000
_cell.length_c   1.000
_cell.angle_alpha   90.00
_cell.angle_beta   90.00
_cell.angle_gamma   90.00
#
_symmetry.space_group_name_H-M   'P 1'
#
loop_
_entity.id
_entity.type
_entity.pdbx_description
1 polymer ?
#
loop_
_entity_poly.entity_id
_entity_poly.type
_entity_poly.pdbx_seq_one_letter_code
_entity_poly.pdbx_strand_id
1 'polypeptide(L)'
;LDAGFEVWGVDISERTVAMVREGRNPTGDPDVDDLVPAPGTPRWHVTTSTAEAVPHCDVVLVTVPTPVTHDLQPDLSYVESAGRAVFEALPGGTNTVVVLESTVYPGVTAETWLPLLEELGLKQGVDVTIAYCPERFNPGDPAHGVRSVASVIGCVDADVGQALVGLYAQLTSEDVRYVGRLEVAEAAKVIENVQRDLNIALVNELARIFPALGVDVEDVLSAAATKWNFHRY
;
A
#
# COMPACT_ATOMS: atom_id res chain seq x y z
N LEU A 1 -12.05 -8.84 -8.27
CA LEU A 1 -12.93 -9.55 -9.22
C LEU A 1 -14.21 -8.78 -9.52
N ASP A 2 -14.84 -8.18 -8.52
CA ASP A 2 -16.09 -7.39 -8.67
C ASP A 2 -15.97 -6.25 -9.68
N ALA A 3 -14.79 -5.64 -9.76
CA ALA A 3 -14.48 -4.59 -10.74
C ALA A 3 -14.17 -5.12 -12.16
N GLY A 4 -14.29 -6.43 -12.41
CA GLY A 4 -14.14 -7.03 -13.74
C GLY A 4 -12.73 -7.45 -14.14
N PHE A 5 -11.71 -7.18 -13.32
CA PHE A 5 -10.32 -7.53 -13.62
C PHE A 5 -10.04 -9.04 -13.59
N GLU A 6 -9.07 -9.45 -14.41
CA GLU A 6 -8.32 -10.70 -14.26
C GLU A 6 -7.19 -10.49 -13.26
N VAL A 7 -7.13 -11.37 -12.26
CA VAL A 7 -6.25 -11.20 -11.10
C VAL A 7 -5.38 -12.43 -10.93
N TRP A 8 -4.08 -12.19 -10.86
CA TRP A 8 -3.05 -13.15 -10.53
C TRP A 8 -2.42 -12.80 -9.19
N GLY A 9 -2.72 -13.60 -8.16
CA GLY A 9 -2.12 -13.50 -6.84
C GLY A 9 -0.83 -14.31 -6.75
N VAL A 10 0.23 -13.70 -6.19
CA VAL A 10 1.52 -14.36 -5.96
C VAL A 10 1.91 -14.25 -4.49
N ASP A 11 2.26 -15.38 -3.89
CA ASP A 11 2.87 -15.42 -2.55
C ASP A 11 3.93 -16.53 -2.53
N ILE A 12 5.07 -16.27 -1.89
CA ILE A 12 6.17 -17.25 -1.78
C ILE A 12 5.80 -18.44 -0.87
N SER A 13 4.80 -18.29 -0.01
CA SER A 13 4.34 -19.31 0.91
C SER A 13 3.41 -20.29 0.21
N GLU A 14 3.90 -21.52 -0.01
CA GLU A 14 3.08 -22.63 -0.50
C GLU A 14 1.83 -22.85 0.35
N ARG A 15 1.93 -22.64 1.67
CA ARG A 15 0.81 -22.74 2.59
C ARG A 15 -0.26 -21.68 2.28
N THR A 16 0.13 -20.42 2.13
CA THR A 16 -0.79 -19.32 1.79
C THR A 16 -1.47 -19.61 0.45
N VAL A 17 -0.70 -19.94 -0.59
CA VAL A 17 -1.24 -20.24 -1.92
C VAL A 17 -2.20 -21.44 -1.88
N ALA A 18 -1.85 -22.52 -1.16
CA ALA A 18 -2.74 -23.67 -1.03
C ALA A 18 -4.08 -23.31 -0.35
N MET A 19 -4.04 -22.55 0.75
CA MET A 19 -5.25 -22.10 1.43
C MET A 19 -6.13 -21.22 0.52
N VAL A 20 -5.54 -20.24 -0.16
CA VAL A 20 -6.29 -19.34 -1.03
C VAL A 20 -6.89 -20.08 -2.23
N ARG A 21 -6.17 -21.06 -2.81
CA ARG A 21 -6.70 -21.93 -3.88
C ARG A 21 -7.88 -22.79 -3.42
N GLU A 22 -7.93 -23.15 -2.15
CA GLU A 22 -9.05 -23.85 -1.50
C GLU A 22 -10.20 -22.89 -1.12
N GLY A 23 -10.09 -21.59 -1.40
CA GLY A 23 -11.08 -20.59 -1.00
C GLY A 23 -11.05 -20.29 0.50
N ARG A 24 -9.90 -20.49 1.15
CA ARG A 24 -9.73 -20.31 2.60
C ARG A 24 -8.85 -19.11 2.89
N ASN A 25 -9.27 -18.31 3.87
CA ASN A 25 -8.52 -17.16 4.35
C ASN A 25 -7.20 -17.55 5.05
N PRO A 26 -6.04 -17.09 4.55
CA PRO A 26 -4.74 -17.40 5.13
C PRO A 26 -4.35 -16.51 6.31
N THR A 27 -5.06 -15.40 6.54
CA THR A 27 -4.72 -14.37 7.53
C THR A 27 -5.18 -14.73 8.95
N GLY A 28 -6.26 -15.51 9.05
CA GLY A 28 -6.92 -15.82 10.33
C GLY A 28 -7.81 -14.70 10.85
N ASP A 29 -7.95 -13.58 10.13
CA ASP A 29 -8.89 -12.51 10.45
C ASP A 29 -10.28 -12.86 9.89
N PRO A 30 -11.29 -13.14 10.74
CA PRO A 30 -12.61 -13.54 10.27
C PRO A 30 -13.31 -12.48 9.41
N ASP A 31 -12.91 -11.20 9.50
CA ASP A 31 -13.51 -10.12 8.71
C ASP A 31 -13.18 -10.24 7.21
N VAL A 32 -12.18 -11.05 6.84
CA VAL A 32 -11.79 -11.30 5.45
C VAL A 32 -12.09 -12.72 4.95
N ASP A 33 -12.80 -13.54 5.74
CA ASP A 33 -13.18 -14.91 5.36
C ASP A 33 -13.99 -14.94 4.06
N ASP A 34 -14.93 -14.00 3.90
CA ASP A 34 -15.81 -13.91 2.72
C ASP A 34 -15.14 -13.20 1.52
N LEU A 35 -13.92 -12.69 1.68
CA LEU A 35 -13.20 -11.98 0.60
C LEU A 35 -12.41 -12.92 -0.31
N VAL A 36 -12.10 -14.14 0.13
CA VAL A 36 -11.34 -15.10 -0.68
C VAL A 36 -12.28 -15.77 -1.69
N PRO A 37 -12.03 -15.64 -3.00
CA PRO A 37 -12.87 -16.27 -4.01
C PRO A 37 -12.90 -17.79 -3.89
N ALA A 38 -14.05 -18.39 -4.17
CA ALA A 38 -14.19 -19.85 -4.17
C ALA A 38 -13.28 -20.53 -5.21
N PRO A 39 -12.88 -21.80 -5.01
CA PRO A 39 -12.07 -22.54 -5.97
C PRO A 39 -12.71 -22.57 -7.36
N GLY A 40 -11.91 -22.31 -8.40
CA GLY A 40 -12.37 -22.31 -9.79
C GLY A 40 -13.13 -21.05 -10.21
N THR A 41 -13.13 -20.00 -9.39
CA THR A 41 -13.67 -18.68 -9.79
C THR A 41 -12.96 -18.20 -11.07
N PRO A 42 -13.69 -17.86 -12.15
CA PRO A 42 -13.08 -17.33 -13.37
C PRO A 42 -12.30 -16.05 -13.09
N ARG A 43 -11.22 -15.79 -13.84
CA ARG A 43 -10.37 -14.60 -13.70
C ARG A 43 -9.62 -14.50 -12.36
N TRP A 44 -9.57 -15.57 -11.57
CA TRP A 44 -8.84 -15.64 -10.31
C TRP A 44 -7.79 -16.74 -10.38
N HIS A 45 -6.53 -16.33 -10.38
CA HIS A 45 -5.38 -17.21 -10.49
C HIS A 45 -4.46 -16.94 -9.30
N VAL A 46 -3.91 -17.99 -8.70
CA VAL A 46 -3.01 -17.86 -7.54
C VAL A 46 -1.85 -18.82 -7.72
N THR A 47 -0.63 -18.36 -7.56
CA THR A 47 0.60 -19.16 -7.74
C THR A 47 1.70 -18.74 -6.79
N THR A 48 2.72 -19.58 -6.63
CA THR A 48 3.98 -19.22 -5.96
C THR A 48 5.02 -18.67 -6.92
N SER A 49 4.74 -18.67 -8.23
CA SER A 49 5.68 -18.29 -9.28
C SER A 49 5.36 -16.92 -9.87
N THR A 50 6.18 -15.92 -9.55
CA THR A 50 6.10 -14.59 -10.19
C THR A 50 6.27 -14.68 -11.71
N ALA A 51 7.15 -15.56 -12.18
CA ALA A 51 7.41 -15.79 -13.61
C ALA A 51 6.21 -16.40 -14.36
N GLU A 52 5.31 -17.08 -13.66
CA GLU A 52 4.06 -17.58 -14.25
C GLU A 52 3.02 -16.46 -14.35
N ALA A 53 2.92 -15.59 -13.33
CA ALA A 53 1.87 -14.60 -13.21
C ALA A 53 2.10 -13.34 -14.05
N VAL A 54 3.29 -12.72 -13.94
CA VAL A 54 3.58 -11.38 -14.49
C VAL A 54 3.32 -11.27 -16.01
N PRO A 55 3.60 -12.28 -16.85
CA PRO A 55 3.32 -12.19 -18.29
C PRO A 55 1.84 -11.99 -18.66
N HIS A 56 0.92 -12.18 -17.71
CA HIS A 56 -0.53 -12.00 -17.89
C HIS A 56 -1.05 -10.65 -17.38
N CYS A 57 -0.18 -9.79 -16.84
CA CYS A 57 -0.57 -8.58 -16.13
C CYS A 57 -0.18 -7.30 -16.85
N ASP A 58 -1.15 -6.39 -17.03
CA ASP A 58 -0.89 -5.00 -17.45
C ASP A 58 -0.37 -4.15 -16.29
N VAL A 59 -0.84 -4.45 -15.06
CA VAL A 59 -0.48 -3.77 -13.82
C VAL A 59 -0.14 -4.82 -12.76
N VAL A 60 0.99 -4.63 -12.07
CA VAL A 60 1.46 -5.49 -10.97
C VAL A 60 1.50 -4.66 -9.70
N LEU A 61 0.79 -5.10 -8.66
CA LEU A 61 0.80 -4.47 -7.34
C LEU A 61 1.74 -5.25 -6.42
N VAL A 62 2.73 -4.56 -5.85
CA VAL A 62 3.69 -5.15 -4.92
C VAL A 62 3.33 -4.74 -3.50
N THR A 63 2.86 -5.71 -2.71
CA THR A 63 2.29 -5.51 -1.35
C THR A 63 3.06 -6.35 -0.32
N VAL A 64 4.39 -6.35 -0.39
CA VAL A 64 5.25 -7.14 0.51
C VAL A 64 5.46 -6.45 1.86
N PRO A 65 5.76 -7.19 2.94
CA PRO A 65 6.01 -6.58 4.24
C PRO A 65 7.28 -5.71 4.19
N THR A 66 7.29 -4.67 5.02
CA THR A 66 8.45 -3.80 5.25
C THR A 66 8.79 -3.80 6.74
N PRO A 67 9.30 -4.93 7.27
CA PRO A 67 9.60 -5.03 8.69
C PRO A 67 10.74 -4.07 9.07
N VAL A 68 10.87 -3.80 10.37
CA VAL A 68 12.02 -3.08 10.90
C VAL A 68 13.04 -4.06 11.45
N THR A 69 14.31 -3.79 11.19
CA THR A 69 15.44 -4.54 11.74
C THR A 69 15.62 -4.24 13.23
N HIS A 70 16.50 -4.99 13.89
CA HIS A 70 16.86 -4.77 15.30
C HIS A 70 17.42 -3.36 15.58
N ASP A 71 18.01 -2.71 14.58
CA ASP A 71 18.55 -1.35 14.65
C ASP A 71 17.49 -0.28 14.32
N LEU A 72 16.21 -0.66 14.29
CA LEU A 72 15.07 0.20 13.95
C LEU A 72 15.18 0.82 12.53
N GLN A 73 15.89 0.14 11.63
CA GLN A 73 15.96 0.50 10.21
C GLN A 73 14.97 -0.34 9.41
N PRO A 74 14.30 0.21 8.39
CA PRO A 74 13.47 -0.57 7.47
C PRO A 74 14.29 -1.66 6.77
N ASP A 75 13.78 -2.89 6.75
CA ASP A 75 14.32 -3.99 5.96
C ASP A 75 13.70 -3.94 4.56
N LEU A 76 14.48 -3.46 3.59
CA LEU A 76 14.05 -3.30 2.20
C LEU A 76 14.26 -4.56 1.35
N SER A 77 14.82 -5.64 1.92
CA SER A 77 15.13 -6.87 1.16
C SER A 77 13.88 -7.49 0.54
N TYR A 78 12.72 -7.36 1.18
CA TYR A 78 11.44 -7.81 0.65
C TYR A 78 11.01 -7.02 -0.59
N VAL A 79 11.13 -5.69 -0.56
CA VAL A 79 10.79 -4.79 -1.67
C VAL A 79 11.74 -5.00 -2.85
N GLU A 80 13.04 -5.16 -2.56
CA GLU A 80 14.05 -5.45 -3.58
C GLU A 80 13.83 -6.81 -4.24
N SER A 81 13.64 -7.86 -3.43
CA SER A 81 13.42 -9.24 -3.91
C SER A 81 12.14 -9.34 -4.76
N ALA A 82 11.05 -8.73 -4.29
CA ALA A 82 9.80 -8.71 -5.05
C ALA A 82 9.92 -7.93 -6.35
N GLY A 83 10.54 -6.74 -6.32
CA GLY A 83 10.81 -5.95 -7.52
C GLY A 83 11.63 -6.74 -8.54
N ARG A 84 12.75 -7.35 -8.11
CA ARG A 84 13.60 -8.18 -8.97
C ARG A 84 12.81 -9.33 -9.60
N ALA A 85 12.07 -10.09 -8.81
CA ALA A 85 11.28 -11.22 -9.32
C ALA A 85 10.23 -10.77 -10.36
N VAL A 86 9.62 -9.60 -10.18
CA VAL A 86 8.69 -9.01 -11.15
C VAL A 86 9.43 -8.59 -12.42
N PHE A 87 10.53 -7.85 -12.29
CA PHE A 87 11.28 -7.31 -13.42
C PHE A 87 11.91 -8.40 -14.29
N GLU A 88 12.42 -9.48 -13.70
CA GLU A 88 12.93 -10.65 -14.43
C GLU A 88 11.83 -11.41 -15.19
N ALA A 89 10.59 -11.32 -14.72
CA ALA A 89 9.42 -11.98 -15.32
C ALA A 89 8.72 -11.14 -16.39
N LEU A 90 9.15 -9.89 -16.62
CA LEU A 90 8.50 -9.00 -17.57
C LEU A 90 8.60 -9.54 -19.00
N PRO A 91 7.49 -9.55 -19.76
CA PRO A 91 7.56 -9.82 -21.19
C PRO A 91 8.27 -8.66 -21.90
N GLY A 92 9.34 -8.98 -22.65
CA GLY A 92 10.12 -7.96 -23.35
C GLY A 92 9.27 -7.12 -24.31
N GLY A 93 9.48 -5.80 -24.30
CA GLY A 93 8.77 -4.85 -25.16
C GLY A 93 7.33 -4.55 -24.75
N THR A 94 6.92 -4.97 -23.55
CA THR A 94 5.67 -4.49 -22.92
C THR A 94 6.01 -3.37 -21.94
N ASN A 95 5.12 -2.38 -21.76
CA ASN A 95 5.28 -1.34 -20.74
C ASN A 95 4.38 -1.66 -19.53
N THR A 96 4.64 -2.79 -18.86
CA THR A 96 3.88 -3.19 -17.66
C THR A 96 4.06 -2.13 -16.57
N VAL A 97 2.97 -1.79 -15.87
CA VAL A 97 3.01 -0.84 -14.76
C VAL A 97 3.24 -1.61 -13.47
N VAL A 98 4.30 -1.28 -12.72
CA VAL A 98 4.62 -1.92 -11.44
C VAL A 98 4.44 -0.90 -10.32
N VAL A 99 3.46 -1.13 -9.46
CA VAL A 99 3.07 -0.23 -8.36
C VAL A 99 3.55 -0.81 -7.04
N LEU A 100 4.36 -0.08 -6.29
CA LEU A 100 4.64 -0.42 -4.90
C LEU A 100 3.53 0.15 -4.00
N GLU A 101 2.90 -0.70 -3.18
CA GLU A 101 1.92 -0.24 -2.16
C GLU A 101 2.43 -0.35 -0.73
N SER A 102 3.50 -1.13 -0.51
CA SER A 102 4.16 -1.26 0.78
C SER A 102 4.53 0.12 1.35
N THR A 103 4.37 0.28 2.66
CA THR A 103 4.73 1.54 3.33
C THR A 103 6.25 1.70 3.34
N VAL A 104 6.75 2.76 2.72
CA VAL A 104 8.18 3.07 2.63
C VAL A 104 8.42 4.55 2.92
N TYR A 105 9.68 4.90 3.19
CA TYR A 105 10.08 6.30 3.32
C TYR A 105 10.30 6.94 1.94
N PRO A 106 10.30 8.28 1.85
CA PRO A 106 10.48 8.98 0.57
C PRO A 106 11.82 8.62 -0.07
N GLY A 107 11.77 8.21 -1.34
CA GLY A 107 12.93 7.81 -2.14
C GLY A 107 13.05 6.31 -2.34
N VAL A 108 12.50 5.47 -1.47
CA VAL A 108 12.74 4.02 -1.48
C VAL A 108 12.38 3.36 -2.79
N THR A 109 11.23 3.70 -3.39
CA THR A 109 10.78 3.04 -4.62
C THR A 109 11.79 3.26 -5.73
N ALA A 110 12.25 4.50 -5.91
CA ALA A 110 13.22 4.85 -6.94
C ALA A 110 14.62 4.29 -6.62
N GLU A 111 15.08 4.46 -5.38
CA GLU A 111 16.41 4.04 -4.93
C GLU A 111 16.59 2.51 -4.93
N THR A 112 15.49 1.75 -4.75
CA THR A 112 15.53 0.29 -4.76
C THR A 112 15.35 -0.27 -6.17
N TRP A 113 14.39 0.25 -6.93
CA TRP A 113 14.00 -0.40 -8.19
C TRP A 113 14.72 0.14 -9.43
N LEU A 114 15.07 1.42 -9.50
CA LEU A 114 15.79 1.93 -10.66
C LEU A 114 17.15 1.23 -10.89
N PRO A 115 17.95 0.93 -9.84
CA PRO A 115 19.18 0.14 -10.02
C PRO A 115 18.92 -1.28 -10.54
N LEU A 116 17.81 -1.92 -10.12
CA LEU A 116 17.43 -3.24 -10.61
C LEU A 116 17.08 -3.22 -12.10
N LEU A 117 16.39 -2.17 -12.55
CA LEU A 117 16.10 -2.00 -13.97
C LEU A 117 17.39 -1.87 -14.78
N GLU A 118 18.35 -1.06 -14.31
CA GLU A 118 19.64 -0.89 -14.97
C GLU A 118 20.43 -2.21 -15.04
N GLU A 119 20.48 -2.97 -13.94
CA GLU A 119 21.14 -4.27 -13.86
C GLU A 119 20.55 -5.27 -14.87
N LEU A 120 19.22 -5.28 -15.00
CA LEU A 120 18.48 -6.17 -15.90
C LEU A 120 18.42 -5.66 -17.35
N GLY A 121 18.95 -4.46 -17.62
CA GLY A 121 18.92 -3.82 -18.95
C GLY A 121 17.53 -3.33 -19.37
N LEU A 122 16.62 -3.13 -18.42
CA LEU A 122 15.26 -2.62 -18.61
C LEU A 122 15.23 -1.09 -18.53
N LYS A 123 14.34 -0.46 -19.30
CA LYS A 123 14.18 1.00 -19.33
C LYS A 123 12.84 1.43 -18.76
N GLN A 124 12.89 2.25 -17.71
CA GLN A 124 11.74 2.96 -17.17
C GLN A 124 11.03 3.77 -18.28
N GLY A 125 9.70 3.64 -18.36
CA GLY A 125 8.84 4.27 -19.35
C GLY A 125 8.84 3.61 -20.74
N VAL A 126 9.60 2.52 -20.92
CA VAL A 126 9.64 1.76 -22.19
C VAL A 126 9.33 0.29 -21.95
N ASP A 127 10.10 -0.36 -21.09
CA ASP A 127 9.95 -1.79 -20.75
C ASP A 127 9.14 -1.99 -19.46
N VAL A 128 9.03 -0.93 -18.63
CA VAL A 128 8.30 -0.95 -17.37
C VAL A 128 8.02 0.47 -16.92
N THR A 129 6.88 0.71 -16.28
CA THR A 129 6.63 1.97 -15.60
C THR A 129 6.42 1.75 -14.11
N ILE A 130 7.36 2.20 -13.31
CA ILE A 130 7.24 2.21 -11.84
C ILE A 130 6.27 3.30 -11.36
N ALA A 131 5.42 2.95 -10.40
CA ALA A 131 4.52 3.83 -9.67
C ALA A 131 4.47 3.48 -8.17
N TYR A 132 3.83 4.34 -7.38
CA TYR A 132 3.64 4.17 -5.94
C TYR A 132 2.21 4.53 -5.56
N CYS A 133 1.56 3.69 -4.74
CA CYS A 133 0.24 3.94 -4.17
C CYS A 133 0.18 3.37 -2.74
N PRO A 134 0.41 4.17 -1.70
CA PRO A 134 0.45 3.64 -0.33
C PRO A 134 -0.93 3.13 0.09
N GLU A 135 -0.94 2.01 0.80
CA GLU A 135 -2.13 1.55 1.50
C GLU A 135 -2.54 2.53 2.61
N ARG A 136 -3.84 2.86 2.71
CA ARG A 136 -4.36 3.85 3.67
C ARG A 136 -5.56 3.40 4.50
N PHE A 137 -6.00 2.15 4.37
CA PHE A 137 -7.06 1.61 5.22
C PHE A 137 -6.53 1.22 6.61
N ASN A 138 -7.43 1.16 7.59
CA ASN A 138 -7.12 0.68 8.93
C ASN A 138 -7.74 -0.72 9.10
N PRO A 139 -6.94 -1.77 9.39
CA PRO A 139 -7.48 -3.06 9.77
C PRO A 139 -8.40 -2.95 10.99
N GLY A 140 -9.54 -3.65 10.96
CA GLY A 140 -10.54 -3.62 12.04
C GLY A 140 -11.42 -2.35 12.10
N ASP A 141 -11.36 -1.48 11.08
CA ASP A 141 -12.23 -0.31 10.94
C ASP A 141 -13.13 -0.45 9.70
N PRO A 142 -14.36 -0.99 9.85
CA PRO A 142 -15.27 -1.21 8.72
C PRO A 142 -15.69 0.08 8.01
N ALA A 143 -15.62 1.24 8.69
CA ALA A 143 -15.95 2.53 8.10
C ALA A 143 -14.85 3.03 7.16
N HIS A 144 -13.61 2.58 7.36
CA HIS A 144 -12.43 3.01 6.61
C HIS A 144 -11.68 1.81 6.00
N GLY A 145 -12.42 0.92 5.34
CA GLY A 145 -11.87 -0.20 4.56
C GLY A 145 -11.40 0.24 3.16
N VAL A 146 -10.91 -0.72 2.37
CA VAL A 146 -10.37 -0.49 1.00
C VAL A 146 -11.32 0.31 0.10
N ARG A 147 -12.64 0.13 0.27
CA ARG A 147 -13.66 0.81 -0.55
C ARG A 147 -14.01 2.23 -0.11
N SER A 148 -13.53 2.67 1.06
CA SER A 148 -13.91 3.93 1.70
C SER A 148 -12.71 4.72 2.19
N VAL A 149 -11.55 4.55 1.55
CA VAL A 149 -10.35 5.35 1.80
C VAL A 149 -9.84 6.00 0.53
N ALA A 150 -9.35 7.22 0.67
CA ALA A 150 -8.74 7.97 -0.42
C ALA A 150 -7.35 7.41 -0.76
N SER A 151 -7.01 7.37 -2.05
CA SER A 151 -5.72 6.88 -2.54
C SER A 151 -4.89 8.00 -3.17
N VAL A 152 -3.57 7.85 -3.13
CA VAL A 152 -2.62 8.81 -3.71
C VAL A 152 -1.68 8.07 -4.65
N ILE A 153 -1.57 8.53 -5.90
CA ILE A 153 -0.77 7.90 -6.95
C ILE A 153 0.44 8.76 -7.27
N GLY A 154 1.64 8.23 -7.01
CA GLY A 154 2.90 8.74 -7.54
C GLY A 154 3.29 7.96 -8.80
N CYS A 155 3.50 8.65 -9.92
CA CYS A 155 4.06 8.09 -11.14
C CYS A 155 4.70 9.21 -11.98
N VAL A 156 5.94 9.04 -12.40
CA VAL A 156 6.66 10.06 -13.19
C VAL A 156 5.98 10.28 -14.56
N ASP A 157 5.38 9.23 -15.12
CA ASP A 157 4.57 9.31 -16.33
C ASP A 157 3.15 9.77 -15.98
N ALA A 158 2.73 10.89 -16.56
CA ALA A 158 1.43 11.50 -16.27
C ALA A 158 0.26 10.71 -16.86
N ASP A 159 0.42 10.12 -18.04
CA ASP A 159 -0.64 9.37 -18.70
C ASP A 159 -0.89 8.05 -17.95
N VAL A 160 0.20 7.37 -17.53
CA VAL A 160 0.10 6.20 -16.66
C VAL A 160 -0.47 6.56 -15.29
N GLY A 161 -0.03 7.69 -14.71
CA GLY A 161 -0.57 8.19 -13.45
C GLY A 161 -2.09 8.42 -13.49
N GLN A 162 -2.62 9.00 -14.57
CA GLN A 162 -4.06 9.18 -14.75
C GLN A 162 -4.79 7.86 -15.03
N ALA A 163 -4.18 6.93 -15.76
CA ALA A 163 -4.74 5.59 -15.96
C ALA A 163 -4.88 4.84 -14.62
N LEU A 164 -3.87 4.94 -13.75
CA LEU A 164 -3.92 4.38 -12.41
C LEU A 164 -5.01 5.05 -11.55
N VAL A 165 -5.21 6.38 -11.65
CA VAL A 165 -6.36 7.03 -11.00
C VAL A 165 -7.68 6.36 -11.43
N GLY A 166 -7.85 6.13 -12.73
CA GLY A 166 -9.02 5.43 -13.25
C GLY A 166 -9.18 3.98 -12.76
N LEU A 167 -8.07 3.26 -12.60
CA LEU A 167 -8.03 1.91 -12.03
C LEU A 167 -8.48 1.91 -10.56
N TYR A 168 -7.81 2.69 -9.71
CA TYR A 168 -8.09 2.73 -8.27
C TYR A 168 -9.46 3.35 -7.96
N ALA A 169 -9.98 4.24 -8.79
CA ALA A 169 -11.34 4.80 -8.65
C ALA A 169 -12.45 3.74 -8.82
N GLN A 170 -12.15 2.56 -9.37
CA GLN A 170 -13.09 1.43 -9.38
C GLN A 170 -13.12 0.66 -8.05
N LEU A 171 -12.12 0.89 -7.19
CA LEU A 171 -11.94 0.16 -5.93
C LEU A 171 -12.51 0.92 -4.74
N THR A 172 -12.50 2.25 -4.77
CA THR A 172 -12.94 3.13 -3.67
C THR A 172 -13.99 4.15 -4.12
N SER A 173 -14.87 4.56 -3.19
CA SER A 173 -15.79 5.68 -3.38
C SER A 173 -15.16 7.05 -3.07
N GLU A 174 -13.98 7.05 -2.46
CA GLU A 174 -13.27 8.26 -2.05
C GLU A 174 -12.34 8.81 -3.13
N ASP A 175 -11.70 9.95 -2.85
CA ASP A 175 -10.79 10.62 -3.78
C ASP A 175 -9.57 9.75 -4.14
N VAL A 176 -9.23 9.70 -5.42
CA VAL A 176 -8.01 9.07 -5.93
C VAL A 176 -7.20 10.13 -6.65
N ARG A 177 -6.05 10.49 -6.08
CA ARG A 177 -5.30 11.67 -6.49
C ARG A 177 -3.94 11.34 -7.08
N TYR A 178 -3.72 11.73 -8.33
CA TYR A 178 -2.39 11.78 -8.92
C TYR A 178 -1.57 12.97 -8.39
N VAL A 179 -0.35 12.71 -7.93
CA VAL A 179 0.55 13.72 -7.34
C VAL A 179 1.87 13.88 -8.10
N GLY A 180 2.03 13.23 -9.24
CA GLY A 180 3.27 13.30 -10.01
C GLY A 180 4.34 12.41 -9.41
N ARG A 181 5.21 12.99 -8.59
CA ARG A 181 6.42 12.30 -8.11
C ARG A 181 6.13 11.18 -7.13
N LEU A 182 6.92 10.10 -7.21
CA LEU A 182 6.89 8.98 -6.25
C LEU A 182 7.09 9.50 -4.82
N GLU A 183 8.09 10.36 -4.64
CA GLU A 183 8.49 10.86 -3.32
C GLU A 183 7.40 11.70 -2.64
N VAL A 184 6.53 12.35 -3.43
CA VAL A 184 5.39 13.09 -2.89
C VAL A 184 4.35 12.14 -2.31
N ALA A 185 4.05 11.04 -3.01
CA ALA A 185 3.12 10.02 -2.54
C ALA A 185 3.69 9.24 -1.33
N GLU A 186 4.98 8.90 -1.35
CA GLU A 186 5.68 8.28 -0.21
C GLU A 186 5.69 9.21 1.02
N ALA A 187 6.04 10.49 0.83
CA ALA A 187 6.07 11.46 1.93
C ALA A 187 4.69 11.74 2.53
N ALA A 188 3.63 11.75 1.71
CA ALA A 188 2.27 11.92 2.21
C ALA A 188 1.93 10.86 3.27
N LYS A 189 2.24 9.59 2.99
CA LYS A 189 1.99 8.48 3.94
C LYS A 189 2.81 8.61 5.22
N VAL A 190 4.09 9.01 5.12
CA VAL A 190 4.94 9.21 6.30
C VAL A 190 4.41 10.34 7.17
N ILE A 191 4.01 11.47 6.58
CA ILE A 191 3.46 12.61 7.33
C ILE A 191 2.15 12.25 8.03
N GLU A 192 1.28 11.46 7.41
CA GLU A 192 0.05 10.96 8.04
C GLU A 192 0.33 10.20 9.34
N ASN A 193 1.30 9.28 9.31
CA ASN A 193 1.67 8.48 10.48
C ASN A 193 2.35 9.35 11.55
N VAL A 194 3.31 10.21 11.16
CA VAL A 194 4.01 11.11 12.10
C VAL A 194 3.04 12.05 12.80
N GLN A 195 2.05 12.60 12.07
CA GLN A 195 1.04 13.47 12.65
C GLN A 195 0.19 12.72 13.70
N ARG A 196 -0.23 11.48 13.41
CA ARG A 196 -0.97 10.64 14.36
C ARG A 196 -0.15 10.41 15.63
N ASP A 197 1.10 10.01 15.48
CA ASP A 197 2.00 9.69 16.61
C ASP A 197 2.26 10.91 17.51
N LEU A 198 2.52 12.08 16.91
CA LEU A 198 2.71 13.33 17.65
C LEU A 198 1.47 13.72 18.46
N ASN A 199 0.28 13.56 17.89
CA ASN A 199 -0.96 13.89 18.59
C ASN A 199 -1.23 12.91 19.75
N ILE A 200 -1.01 11.61 19.54
CA ILE A 200 -1.13 10.60 20.61
C ILE A 200 -0.15 10.91 21.74
N ALA A 201 1.11 11.20 21.42
CA ALA A 201 2.12 11.56 22.40
C ALA A 201 1.73 12.81 23.21
N LEU A 202 1.20 13.84 22.54
CA LEU A 202 0.72 15.06 23.19
C LEU A 202 -0.42 14.75 24.17
N VAL A 203 -1.46 14.04 23.73
CA VAL A 203 -2.62 13.71 24.58
C VAL A 203 -2.21 12.83 25.76
N ASN A 204 -1.29 11.89 25.56
CA ASN A 204 -0.74 11.06 26.64
C ASN A 204 0.01 11.89 27.69
N GLU A 205 0.82 12.87 27.28
CA GLU A 205 1.49 13.75 28.24
C GLU A 205 0.50 14.64 29.00
N LEU A 206 -0.54 15.16 28.33
CA LEU A 206 -1.61 15.91 28.98
C LEU A 206 -2.37 15.06 30.01
N ALA A 207 -2.68 13.81 29.66
CA ALA A 207 -3.33 12.84 30.55
C ALA A 207 -2.48 12.46 31.76
N ARG A 208 -1.15 12.70 31.75
CA ARG A 208 -0.28 12.54 32.92
C ARG A 208 -0.21 13.79 33.78
N ILE A 209 -0.23 14.97 33.17
CA ILE A 209 -0.07 16.26 33.87
C ILE A 209 -1.36 16.69 34.56
N PHE A 210 -2.51 16.64 33.88
CA PHE A 210 -3.75 17.20 34.40
C PHE A 210 -4.33 16.49 35.63
N PRO A 211 -4.24 15.15 35.76
CA PRO A 211 -4.64 14.48 37.00
C PRO A 211 -3.83 14.92 38.22
N ALA A 212 -2.55 15.26 38.06
CA ALA A 212 -1.73 15.81 39.15
C ALA A 212 -2.21 17.20 39.62
N LEU A 213 -3.01 17.89 38.79
CA LEU A 213 -3.64 19.18 39.09
C LEU A 213 -5.12 19.03 39.48
N GLY A 214 -5.67 17.81 39.51
CA GLY A 214 -7.09 17.57 39.75
C GLY A 214 -8.00 18.03 38.61
N VAL A 215 -7.48 18.08 37.38
CA VAL A 215 -8.19 18.53 36.18
C VAL A 215 -8.41 17.34 35.23
N ASP A 216 -9.60 17.25 34.64
CA ASP A 216 -9.92 16.26 33.60
C ASP A 216 -9.36 16.72 32.23
N VAL A 217 -8.63 15.84 31.56
CA VAL A 217 -8.06 16.11 30.24
C VAL A 217 -9.16 16.34 29.19
N GLU A 218 -10.30 15.67 29.30
CA GLU A 218 -11.42 15.79 28.37
C GLU A 218 -12.10 17.16 28.48
N ASP A 219 -12.26 17.68 29.71
CA ASP A 219 -12.80 19.03 29.94
C ASP A 219 -11.89 20.09 29.31
N VAL A 220 -10.56 19.93 29.44
CA VAL A 220 -9.57 20.83 28.84
C VAL A 220 -9.62 20.77 27.31
N LEU A 221 -9.65 19.58 26.73
CA LEU A 221 -9.72 19.40 25.27
C LEU A 221 -11.01 19.97 24.69
N SER A 222 -12.14 19.77 25.38
CA SER A 222 -13.44 20.33 25.00
C SER A 222 -13.45 21.86 25.08
N ALA A 223 -12.83 22.45 26.11
CA ALA A 223 -12.68 23.90 26.21
C ALA A 223 -11.75 24.46 25.10
N ALA A 224 -10.63 23.79 24.81
CA ALA A 224 -9.69 24.19 23.77
C ALA A 224 -10.30 24.14 22.36
N ALA A 225 -11.17 23.17 22.10
CA ALA A 225 -11.89 23.00 20.82
C ALA A 225 -12.82 24.16 20.46
N THR A 226 -13.11 25.08 21.39
CA THR A 226 -13.84 26.33 21.08
C THR A 226 -13.03 27.30 20.22
N LYS A 227 -11.70 27.15 20.16
CA LYS A 227 -10.82 27.99 19.35
C LYS A 227 -10.84 27.52 17.90
N TRP A 228 -11.09 28.46 16.97
CA TRP A 228 -11.29 28.19 15.54
C TRP A 228 -10.17 27.41 14.82
N ASN A 229 -8.94 27.44 15.33
CA ASN A 229 -7.79 26.74 14.76
C ASN A 229 -7.26 25.61 15.66
N PHE A 230 -8.03 25.18 16.65
CA PHE A 230 -7.72 23.98 17.41
C PHE A 230 -8.33 22.77 16.71
N HIS A 231 -7.47 21.86 16.27
CA HIS A 231 -7.90 20.59 15.70
C HIS A 231 -7.89 19.54 16.81
N ARG A 232 -9.08 19.11 17.20
CA ARG A 232 -9.23 17.98 18.12
C ARG A 232 -8.85 16.71 17.36
N TYR A 233 -7.84 16.00 17.88
CA TYR A 233 -7.40 14.69 17.42
C TYR A 233 -7.91 13.60 18.34
#